data_AF-A0A348NJ41-F1
#
_entry.id   AF-A0A348NJ41-F1
#
_cell.length_a   1.000
_cell.length_b   1.000
_cell.length_c   1.000
_cell.angle_alpha   90.00
_cell.angle_beta   90.00
_cell.angle_gamma   90.00
#
_symmetry.space_group_name_H-M   'P 1'
#
loop_
_entity.id
_entity.type
_entity.pdbx_description
1 polymer ?
#
loop_
_entity_poly.entity_id
_entity_poly.type
_entity_poly.pdbx_seq_one_letter_code
_entity_poly.pdbx_strand_id
1 'polypeptide(L)'
;MENTKQQKKGLKLALNIAFYAVLGLVVVYSVLALFSKQEYNSTSVFGISSLSVQSGSMSGTFEEGDLIFVNTNFNVDELEVDDVITYRMQIDVDGDLITIYNSHRIVEIVTYDNGNTFWYRTQGDANALVDDDLVFENDVIGTWKGGKLSGFGSVIDGLIGFLKSPAGFFIFIVLPCFGFLVYEVIKFVRVVSDYNVQKAVGDKDQIRQEAIAAARAELEAERKAQEEANKQV
;
A
#
# COMPACT_ATOMS: atom_id res chain seq x y z
N MET A 1 28.25 -7.15 -25.68
CA MET A 1 26.81 -6.88 -25.93
C MET A 1 25.87 -7.89 -25.25
N GLU A 2 26.35 -9.04 -24.78
CA GLU A 2 25.53 -10.04 -24.05
C GLU A 2 25.10 -9.61 -22.63
N ASN A 3 26.00 -9.00 -21.86
CA ASN A 3 25.72 -8.57 -20.47
C ASN A 3 24.54 -7.59 -20.37
N THR A 4 24.37 -6.72 -21.37
CA THR A 4 23.29 -5.72 -21.40
C THR A 4 21.91 -6.34 -21.67
N LYS A 5 21.84 -7.52 -22.31
CA LYS A 5 20.58 -8.25 -22.57
C LYS A 5 20.13 -9.08 -21.36
N GLN A 6 21.07 -9.72 -20.65
CA GLN A 6 20.76 -10.50 -19.44
C GLN A 6 20.34 -9.59 -18.27
N GLN A 7 21.04 -8.46 -18.05
CA GLN A 7 20.64 -7.48 -17.03
C GLN A 7 19.22 -6.93 -17.28
N LYS A 8 18.85 -6.66 -18.53
CA LYS A 8 17.49 -6.22 -18.91
C LYS A 8 16.41 -7.29 -18.69
N LYS A 9 16.75 -8.59 -18.76
CA LYS A 9 15.82 -9.68 -18.46
C LYS A 9 15.61 -9.85 -16.96
N GLY A 10 16.69 -9.85 -16.17
CA GLY A 10 16.62 -9.94 -14.71
C GLY A 10 15.88 -8.75 -14.09
N LEU A 11 16.17 -7.54 -14.56
CA LEU A 11 15.49 -6.32 -14.11
C LEU A 11 14.00 -6.34 -14.42
N LYS A 12 13.59 -6.80 -15.61
CA LYS A 12 12.17 -6.93 -15.97
C LYS A 12 11.43 -7.97 -15.13
N LEU A 13 12.08 -9.09 -14.82
CA LEU A 13 11.50 -10.11 -13.95
C LEU A 13 11.34 -9.60 -12.52
N ALA A 14 12.37 -8.93 -11.99
CA ALA A 14 12.33 -8.31 -10.67
C ALA A 14 11.25 -7.22 -10.58
N LEU A 15 11.11 -6.36 -11.61
CA LEU A 15 10.06 -5.34 -11.69
C LEU A 15 8.66 -5.96 -11.73
N ASN A 16 8.45 -7.03 -12.50
CA ASN A 16 7.16 -7.72 -12.53
C ASN A 16 6.83 -8.35 -11.17
N ILE A 17 7.78 -9.02 -10.52
CA ILE A 17 7.58 -9.61 -9.19
C ILE A 17 7.28 -8.53 -8.16
N ALA A 18 8.05 -7.44 -8.14
CA ALA A 18 7.82 -6.31 -7.25
C ALA A 18 6.45 -5.66 -7.50
N PHE A 19 6.05 -5.50 -8.75
CA PHE A 19 4.74 -4.96 -9.10
C PHE A 19 3.59 -5.85 -8.59
N TYR A 20 3.64 -7.16 -8.85
CA TYR A 20 2.60 -8.08 -8.35
C TYR A 20 2.61 -8.19 -6.82
N ALA A 21 3.77 -8.07 -6.18
CA ALA A 21 3.87 -8.02 -4.73
C ALA A 21 3.21 -6.75 -4.16
N VAL A 22 3.48 -5.58 -4.75
CA VAL A 22 2.84 -4.31 -4.36
C VAL A 22 1.34 -4.36 -4.63
N LEU A 23 0.92 -4.88 -5.79
CA LEU A 23 -0.50 -5.04 -6.12
C LEU A 23 -1.20 -5.97 -5.14
N GLY A 24 -0.58 -7.11 -4.81
CA GLY A 24 -1.09 -8.03 -3.79
C GLY A 24 -1.21 -7.36 -2.42
N LEU A 25 -0.22 -6.56 -2.04
CA LEU A 25 -0.24 -5.79 -0.78
C LEU A 25 -1.37 -4.75 -0.78
N VAL A 26 -1.57 -4.02 -1.88
CA VAL A 26 -2.68 -3.06 -2.03
C VAL A 26 -4.04 -3.77 -1.95
N VAL A 27 -4.20 -4.92 -2.59
CA VAL A 27 -5.45 -5.70 -2.54
C VAL A 27 -5.69 -6.24 -1.14
N VAL A 28 -4.68 -6.83 -0.50
CA VAL A 28 -4.77 -7.30 0.88
C VAL A 28 -5.10 -6.15 1.82
N TYR A 29 -4.42 -5.01 1.69
CA TYR A 29 -4.73 -3.81 2.45
C TYR A 29 -6.16 -3.31 2.20
N SER A 30 -6.63 -3.31 0.96
CA SER A 30 -8.00 -2.89 0.62
C SER A 30 -9.04 -3.84 1.23
N VAL A 31 -8.80 -5.15 1.16
CA VAL A 31 -9.67 -6.16 1.77
C VAL A 31 -9.65 -6.03 3.29
N LEU A 32 -8.47 -5.88 3.90
CA LEU A 32 -8.33 -5.61 5.33
C LEU A 32 -9.03 -4.30 5.71
N ALA A 33 -8.94 -3.23 4.92
CA ALA A 33 -9.61 -1.96 5.16
C ALA A 33 -11.15 -2.06 5.08
N LEU A 34 -11.68 -2.99 4.28
CA LEU A 34 -13.12 -3.27 4.21
C LEU A 34 -13.63 -4.08 5.42
N PHE A 35 -12.77 -4.89 6.04
CA PHE A 35 -13.10 -5.69 7.23
C PHE A 35 -12.70 -5.03 8.55
N SER A 36 -11.73 -4.12 8.53
CA SER A 36 -11.43 -3.23 9.62
C SER A 36 -12.58 -2.26 9.72
N LYS A 37 -13.45 -2.47 10.72
CA LYS A 37 -14.31 -1.41 11.23
C LYS A 37 -13.44 -0.16 11.33
N GLN A 38 -13.90 0.91 10.71
CA GLN A 38 -13.25 2.20 10.60
C GLN A 38 -13.04 2.77 12.00
N GLU A 39 -11.98 2.30 12.63
CA GLU A 39 -11.60 2.64 13.97
C GLU A 39 -10.08 2.79 13.91
N TYR A 40 -9.65 4.04 14.09
CA TYR A 40 -8.29 4.47 14.39
C TYR A 40 -7.39 4.84 13.21
N ASN A 41 -7.31 6.16 13.00
CA ASN A 41 -6.30 6.90 12.25
C ASN A 41 -4.98 7.03 13.04
N SER A 42 -4.62 6.04 13.85
CA SER A 42 -3.39 6.06 14.65
C SER A 42 -2.66 4.73 14.49
N THR A 43 -1.99 4.55 13.35
CA THR A 43 -0.98 3.49 13.21
C THR A 43 0.18 3.87 14.13
N SER A 44 0.17 3.39 15.38
CA SER A 44 1.32 3.51 16.25
C SER A 44 2.42 2.60 15.71
N VAL A 45 3.50 3.21 15.23
CA VAL A 45 4.68 2.48 14.75
C VAL A 45 5.74 2.68 15.82
N PHE A 46 6.17 1.60 16.47
CA PHE A 46 7.14 1.61 17.57
C PHE A 46 6.73 2.46 18.80
N GLY A 47 5.44 2.60 19.09
CA GLY A 47 4.96 3.38 20.25
C GLY A 47 4.88 4.88 19.99
N ILE A 48 4.97 5.31 18.74
CA ILE A 48 4.77 6.71 18.32
C ILE A 48 3.64 6.74 17.28
N SER A 49 2.67 7.63 17.49
CA SER A 49 1.63 7.96 16.54
C SER A 49 1.87 9.35 15.95
N SER A 50 1.67 9.50 14.64
CA SER A 50 1.71 10.80 13.97
C SER A 50 0.30 11.32 13.74
N LEU A 51 0.02 12.55 14.15
CA LEU A 51 -1.28 13.21 13.95
C LEU A 51 -1.08 14.54 13.22
N SER A 52 -1.98 14.83 12.28
CA SER A 52 -2.03 16.13 11.60
C SER A 52 -2.93 17.08 12.39
N VAL A 53 -2.42 18.26 12.73
CA VAL A 53 -3.13 19.25 13.54
C VAL A 53 -4.19 19.94 12.68
N GLN A 54 -5.46 19.81 13.08
CA GLN A 54 -6.62 20.32 12.32
C GLN A 54 -7.17 21.66 12.83
N SER A 55 -6.66 22.18 13.95
CA SER A 55 -7.14 23.45 14.53
C SER A 55 -6.02 24.24 15.21
N GLY A 56 -6.26 25.52 15.44
CA GLY A 56 -5.33 26.43 16.13
C GLY A 56 -5.43 26.44 17.66
N SER A 57 -6.10 25.49 18.32
CA SER A 57 -6.30 25.53 19.79
C SER A 57 -5.00 25.47 20.60
N MET A 58 -3.93 24.96 20.00
CA MET A 58 -2.58 24.84 20.59
C MET A 58 -1.56 25.80 19.97
N SER A 59 -2.02 26.85 19.28
CA SER A 59 -1.15 27.87 18.67
C SER A 59 -0.19 28.45 19.70
N GLY A 60 1.08 28.61 19.32
CA GLY A 60 2.20 28.90 20.23
C GLY A 60 3.00 27.66 20.64
N THR A 61 2.38 26.48 20.67
CA THR A 61 3.08 25.19 20.91
C THR A 61 3.25 24.41 19.61
N PHE A 62 2.16 24.23 18.87
CA PHE A 62 2.16 23.74 17.48
C PHE A 62 0.99 24.35 16.71
N GLU A 63 1.18 24.52 15.40
CA GLU A 63 0.23 25.27 14.58
C GLU A 63 -0.67 24.32 13.78
N GLU A 64 -1.82 24.83 13.33
CA GLU A 64 -2.67 24.14 12.37
C GLU A 64 -1.88 23.77 11.12
N GLY A 65 -2.02 22.51 10.68
CA GLY A 65 -1.26 21.95 9.56
C GLY A 65 0.11 21.38 9.91
N ASP A 66 0.56 21.49 11.16
CA ASP A 66 1.74 20.76 11.63
C ASP A 66 1.44 19.25 11.74
N LEU A 67 2.47 18.42 11.57
CA LEU A 67 2.43 17.01 11.94
C LEU A 67 3.07 16.84 13.32
N ILE A 68 2.33 16.37 14.31
CA ILE A 68 2.83 16.11 15.66
C ILE A 68 3.09 14.63 15.89
N PHE A 69 4.07 14.34 16.74
CA PHE A 69 4.39 12.98 17.17
C PHE A 69 3.98 12.77 18.63
N VAL A 70 3.05 11.85 18.82
CA VAL A 70 2.47 11.49 20.10
C VAL A 70 3.08 10.17 20.55
N ASN A 71 3.67 10.16 21.74
CA ASN A 71 4.16 8.95 22.38
C ASN A 71 2.98 8.17 22.97
N THR A 72 2.73 6.97 22.46
CA THR A 72 1.67 6.07 22.93
C THR A 72 2.17 5.08 24.00
N ASN A 73 3.46 5.10 24.32
CA ASN A 73 4.04 4.34 25.43
C ASN A 73 4.34 5.31 26.59
N PHE A 74 3.33 5.54 27.42
CA PHE A 74 3.38 6.44 28.57
C PHE A 74 2.72 5.78 29.77
N ASN A 75 3.08 6.26 30.96
CA ASN A 75 2.44 5.87 32.21
C ASN A 75 1.51 7.00 32.66
N VAL A 76 0.24 6.68 32.97
CA VAL A 76 -0.75 7.65 33.44
C VAL A 76 -0.36 8.27 34.78
N ASP A 77 0.35 7.50 35.64
CA ASP A 77 0.83 7.96 36.95
C ASP A 77 1.96 9.00 36.84
N GLU A 78 2.60 9.10 35.68
CA GLU A 78 3.70 10.04 35.41
C GLU A 78 3.20 11.34 34.75
N LEU A 79 1.89 11.46 34.50
CA LEU A 79 1.30 12.66 33.92
C LEU A 79 1.23 13.77 34.96
N GLU A 80 1.73 14.94 34.60
CA GLU A 80 1.77 16.13 35.45
C GLU A 80 0.97 17.28 34.84
N VAL A 81 0.66 18.29 35.67
CA VAL A 81 0.19 19.58 35.16
C VAL A 81 1.24 20.13 34.19
N ASP A 82 0.78 20.78 33.13
CA ASP A 82 1.55 21.25 31.97
C ASP A 82 1.93 20.19 30.92
N ASP A 83 1.69 18.89 31.14
CA ASP A 83 1.86 17.91 30.05
C ASP A 83 0.79 18.09 28.96
N VAL A 84 1.17 17.92 27.70
CA VAL A 84 0.23 17.91 26.57
C VAL A 84 -0.18 16.48 26.27
N ILE A 85 -1.46 16.19 26.43
CA ILE A 85 -2.02 14.87 26.19
C ILE A 85 -2.91 14.89 24.95
N THR A 86 -2.96 13.75 24.26
CA THR A 86 -3.94 13.51 23.20
C THR A 86 -4.92 12.46 23.68
N TYR A 87 -6.20 12.78 23.63
CA TYR A 87 -7.27 11.91 24.10
C TYR A 87 -8.38 11.81 23.07
N ARG A 88 -9.15 10.73 23.15
CA ARG A 88 -10.37 10.56 22.35
C ARG A 88 -11.55 11.17 23.07
N MET A 89 -12.43 11.79 22.31
CA MET A 89 -13.75 12.21 22.78
C MET A 89 -14.79 11.88 21.71
N GLN A 90 -16.01 11.63 22.13
CA GLN A 90 -17.13 11.41 21.22
C GLN A 90 -17.92 12.71 21.09
N ILE A 91 -18.11 13.16 19.87
CA ILE A 91 -18.97 14.30 19.55
C ILE A 91 -20.16 13.82 18.73
N ASP A 92 -21.34 14.37 19.01
CA ASP A 92 -22.53 14.17 18.18
C ASP A 92 -22.43 15.13 16.98
N VAL A 93 -22.39 14.55 15.78
CA VAL A 93 -22.45 15.30 14.52
C VAL A 93 -23.63 14.77 13.74
N ASP A 94 -24.68 15.59 13.63
CA ASP A 94 -25.91 15.29 12.88
C ASP A 94 -26.61 13.97 13.31
N GLY A 95 -26.51 13.61 14.59
CA GLY A 95 -27.13 12.41 15.17
C GLY A 95 -26.25 11.16 15.15
N ASP A 96 -25.04 11.27 14.60
CA ASP A 96 -24.03 10.22 14.63
C ASP A 96 -22.94 10.54 15.66
N LEU A 97 -22.63 9.58 16.53
CA LEU A 97 -21.51 9.69 17.47
C LEU A 97 -20.20 9.43 16.74
N ILE A 98 -19.37 10.46 16.63
CA ILE A 98 -18.07 10.41 15.99
C ILE A 98 -16.97 10.57 17.04
N THR A 99 -16.03 9.63 17.05
CA THR A 99 -14.82 9.76 17.86
C THR A 99 -13.84 10.71 17.18
N ILE A 100 -13.43 11.76 17.89
CA ILE A 100 -12.36 12.69 17.49
C ILE A 100 -11.20 12.60 18.47
N TYR A 101 -10.02 13.01 18.02
CA TYR A 101 -8.83 13.12 18.87
C TYR A 101 -8.55 14.60 19.12
N ASN A 102 -8.40 14.95 20.39
CA ASN A 102 -8.07 16.30 20.79
C ASN A 102 -6.76 16.29 21.58
N SER A 103 -5.93 17.31 21.37
CA SER A 103 -4.61 17.43 22.00
C SER A 103 -4.53 18.74 22.77
N HIS A 104 -4.63 18.69 24.10
CA HIS A 104 -4.63 19.87 24.97
C HIS A 104 -3.70 19.67 26.18
N ARG A 105 -3.36 20.77 26.85
CA ARG A 105 -2.49 20.78 28.03
C ARG A 105 -3.29 20.48 29.29
N ILE A 106 -2.75 19.64 30.17
CA ILE A 106 -3.32 19.40 31.49
C ILE A 106 -3.14 20.66 32.34
N VAL A 107 -4.24 21.22 32.84
CA VAL A 107 -4.23 22.37 33.77
C VAL A 107 -4.57 21.97 35.20
N GLU A 108 -5.25 20.83 35.38
CA GLU A 108 -5.59 20.29 36.69
C GLU A 108 -5.72 18.76 36.61
N ILE A 109 -5.25 18.07 37.65
CA ILE A 109 -5.43 16.62 37.84
C ILE A 109 -6.40 16.41 39.00
N VAL A 110 -7.53 15.78 38.71
CA VAL A 110 -8.56 15.42 39.68
C VAL A 110 -8.49 13.93 39.93
N THR A 111 -8.42 13.53 41.19
CA THR A 111 -8.38 12.11 41.57
C THR A 111 -9.65 11.67 42.29
N TYR A 112 -10.16 10.50 41.91
CA TYR A 112 -11.27 9.83 42.57
C TYR A 112 -10.80 8.49 43.17
N ASP A 113 -11.65 7.85 43.99
CA ASP A 113 -11.40 6.54 44.60
C ASP A 113 -10.06 6.43 45.36
N ASN A 114 -9.79 7.40 46.24
CA ASN A 114 -8.58 7.51 47.06
C ASN A 114 -7.26 7.60 46.28
N GLY A 115 -7.29 8.15 45.06
CA GLY A 115 -6.09 8.34 44.24
C GLY A 115 -5.83 7.24 43.22
N ASN A 116 -6.79 6.34 42.99
CA ASN A 116 -6.66 5.22 42.05
C ASN A 116 -7.22 5.52 40.66
N THR A 117 -7.82 6.69 40.46
CA THR A 117 -8.50 7.04 39.20
C THR A 117 -8.22 8.50 38.88
N PHE A 118 -7.54 8.72 37.76
CA PHE A 118 -7.15 10.05 37.30
C PHE A 118 -8.14 10.59 36.27
N TRP A 119 -8.48 11.85 36.48
CA TRP A 119 -9.24 12.69 35.55
C TRP A 119 -8.46 13.96 35.32
N TYR A 120 -8.42 14.40 34.07
CA TYR A 120 -7.63 15.55 33.66
C TYR A 120 -8.55 16.65 33.18
N ARG A 121 -8.38 17.84 33.73
CA ARG A 121 -8.93 19.05 33.12
C ARG A 121 -7.91 19.58 32.14
N THR A 122 -8.32 19.80 30.90
CA THR A 122 -7.43 20.24 29.84
C THR A 122 -7.78 21.64 29.32
N GLN A 123 -6.82 22.30 28.71
CA GLN A 123 -7.01 23.57 28.02
C GLN A 123 -6.10 23.63 26.79
N GLY A 124 -6.63 24.09 25.66
CA GLY A 124 -5.80 24.45 24.51
C GLY A 124 -4.97 25.70 24.82
N ASP A 125 -3.68 25.70 24.51
CA ASP A 125 -2.76 26.80 24.84
C ASP A 125 -3.20 28.17 24.29
N ALA A 126 -3.93 28.18 23.18
CA ALA A 126 -4.49 29.38 22.56
C ALA A 126 -5.96 29.66 22.95
N ASN A 127 -6.59 28.75 23.70
CA ASN A 127 -7.98 28.90 24.15
C ASN A 127 -8.04 29.82 25.38
N ALA A 128 -9.06 30.69 25.44
CA ALA A 128 -9.26 31.60 26.56
C ALA A 128 -9.90 30.93 27.79
N LEU A 129 -10.60 29.82 27.58
CA LEU A 129 -11.30 29.07 28.61
C LEU A 129 -10.75 27.65 28.69
N VAL A 130 -10.84 27.09 29.88
CA VAL A 130 -10.56 25.69 30.17
C VAL A 130 -11.69 24.83 29.58
N ASP A 131 -11.38 23.60 29.16
CA ASP A 131 -12.39 22.68 28.66
C ASP A 131 -13.37 22.31 29.79
N ASP A 132 -14.67 22.24 29.46
CA ASP A 132 -15.74 21.95 30.42
C ASP A 132 -15.69 20.49 30.88
N ASP A 133 -15.40 19.58 29.96
CA ASP A 133 -15.37 18.14 30.19
C ASP A 133 -14.04 17.69 30.81
N LEU A 134 -14.13 16.75 31.75
CA LEU A 134 -12.96 16.07 32.29
C LEU A 134 -12.60 14.87 31.41
N VAL A 135 -11.31 14.70 31.15
CA VAL A 135 -10.77 13.59 30.38
C VAL A 135 -10.43 12.44 31.32
N PHE A 136 -10.99 11.27 31.09
CA PHE A 136 -10.67 10.07 31.86
C PHE A 136 -9.33 9.48 31.41
N GLU A 137 -8.53 8.95 32.33
CA GLU A 137 -7.21 8.35 32.05
C GLU A 137 -7.22 7.31 30.91
N ASN A 138 -8.30 6.54 30.78
CA ASN A 138 -8.42 5.50 29.74
C ASN A 138 -8.75 6.05 28.35
N ASP A 139 -9.10 7.33 28.25
CA ASP A 139 -9.33 8.00 26.98
C ASP A 139 -8.07 8.74 26.49
N VAL A 140 -7.03 8.82 27.32
CA VAL A 140 -5.71 9.31 26.91
C VAL A 140 -5.02 8.26 26.05
N ILE A 141 -4.61 8.67 24.85
CA ILE A 141 -3.99 7.80 23.83
C ILE A 141 -2.48 8.02 23.77
N GLY A 142 -2.02 9.19 24.17
CA GLY A 142 -0.59 9.45 24.28
C GLY A 142 -0.26 10.86 24.69
N THR A 143 1.04 11.09 24.85
CA THR A 143 1.61 12.36 25.30
C THR A 143 2.46 12.98 24.19
N TRP A 144 2.41 14.30 24.07
CA TRP A 144 3.30 15.03 23.18
C TRP A 144 4.52 15.52 23.95
N LYS A 145 5.71 15.11 23.51
CA LYS A 145 7.00 15.43 24.16
C LYS A 145 7.87 16.35 23.30
N GLY A 146 7.27 17.23 22.49
CA GLY A 146 7.98 18.24 21.71
C GLY A 146 8.20 17.94 20.22
N GLY A 147 7.88 16.72 19.76
CA GLY A 147 8.10 16.32 18.37
C GLY A 147 7.06 16.92 17.42
N LYS A 148 7.49 17.76 16.48
CA LYS A 148 6.63 18.28 15.39
C LYS A 148 7.39 18.50 14.08
N LEU A 149 6.69 18.42 12.97
CA LEU A 149 7.13 18.82 11.64
C LEU A 149 6.18 19.89 11.10
N SER A 150 6.67 21.11 11.00
CA SER A 150 5.80 22.23 10.65
C SER A 150 5.34 22.20 9.19
N GLY A 151 4.03 22.41 8.98
CA GLY A 151 3.38 22.39 7.67
C GLY A 151 3.32 21.03 6.96
N PHE A 152 3.90 19.97 7.54
CA PHE A 152 3.93 18.64 6.91
C PHE A 152 2.60 17.89 7.07
N GLY A 153 1.80 18.26 8.09
CA GLY A 153 0.45 17.73 8.30
C GLY A 153 -0.44 18.07 7.11
N SER A 154 -0.51 19.34 6.72
CA SER A 154 -1.29 19.80 5.55
C SER A 154 -0.83 19.17 4.24
N VAL A 155 0.47 18.92 4.07
CA VAL A 155 1.02 18.28 2.87
C VAL A 155 0.60 16.81 2.80
N ILE A 156 0.74 16.08 3.91
CA ILE A 156 0.34 14.68 4.00
C ILE A 156 -1.18 14.56 3.81
N ASP A 157 -1.97 15.38 4.50
CA ASP A 157 -3.43 15.36 4.41
C ASP A 157 -3.90 15.71 3.00
N GLY A 158 -3.28 16.70 2.36
CA GLY A 158 -3.55 17.04 0.97
C GLY A 158 -3.23 15.88 0.01
N LEU A 159 -2.11 15.19 0.21
CA LEU A 159 -1.74 14.03 -0.60
C LEU A 159 -2.68 12.85 -0.38
N ILE A 160 -2.99 12.52 0.88
CA ILE A 160 -3.90 11.42 1.23
C ILE A 160 -5.32 11.75 0.76
N GLY A 161 -5.78 12.98 0.96
CA GLY A 161 -7.06 13.47 0.47
C GLY A 161 -7.15 13.39 -1.05
N PHE A 162 -6.08 13.76 -1.76
CA PHE A 162 -6.01 13.60 -3.21
C PHE A 162 -6.05 12.12 -3.62
N LEU A 163 -5.27 11.24 -2.98
CA LEU A 163 -5.30 9.79 -3.26
C LEU A 163 -6.67 9.15 -3.00
N LYS A 164 -7.39 9.62 -1.97
CA LYS A 164 -8.78 9.22 -1.67
C LYS A 164 -9.80 9.79 -2.66
N SER A 165 -9.49 10.90 -3.33
CA SER A 165 -10.38 11.49 -4.32
C SER A 165 -10.54 10.56 -5.54
N PRO A 166 -11.69 10.60 -6.25
CA PRO A 166 -11.88 9.79 -7.46
C PRO A 166 -10.80 10.02 -8.53
N ALA A 167 -10.32 11.26 -8.67
CA ALA A 167 -9.28 11.61 -9.63
C ALA A 167 -7.91 11.02 -9.23
N GLY A 168 -7.51 11.17 -7.97
CA GLY A 168 -6.24 10.62 -7.50
C GLY A 168 -6.23 9.09 -7.48
N PHE A 169 -7.34 8.47 -7.04
CA PHE A 169 -7.53 7.02 -7.15
C PHE A 169 -7.38 6.54 -8.60
N PHE A 170 -8.01 7.23 -9.55
CA PHE A 170 -7.90 6.87 -10.96
C PHE A 170 -6.46 7.00 -11.49
N ILE A 171 -5.79 8.12 -11.23
CA ILE A 171 -4.45 8.39 -11.77
C ILE A 171 -3.38 7.50 -11.15
N PHE A 172 -3.44 7.24 -9.84
CA PHE A 172 -2.40 6.53 -9.11
C PHE A 172 -2.63 5.02 -9.00
N ILE A 173 -3.88 4.56 -9.07
CA ILE A 173 -4.21 3.13 -8.92
C ILE A 173 -4.75 2.55 -10.23
N VAL A 174 -5.82 3.14 -10.78
CA VAL A 174 -6.50 2.55 -11.95
C VAL A 174 -5.65 2.63 -13.21
N LEU A 175 -5.09 3.80 -13.52
CA LEU A 175 -4.34 4.04 -14.75
C LEU A 175 -3.07 3.17 -14.84
N PRO A 176 -2.22 3.05 -13.79
CA PRO A 176 -1.06 2.16 -13.83
C PRO A 176 -1.47 0.68 -13.92
N CYS A 177 -2.54 0.29 -13.21
CA CYS A 177 -3.07 -1.08 -13.29
C CYS A 177 -3.58 -1.40 -14.70
N PHE A 178 -4.29 -0.47 -15.34
CA PHE A 178 -4.78 -0.63 -16.71
C PHE A 178 -3.64 -0.68 -17.73
N GLY A 179 -2.66 0.22 -17.62
CA GLY A 179 -1.46 0.21 -18.47
C GLY A 179 -0.69 -1.11 -18.35
N PHE A 180 -0.61 -1.66 -17.15
CA PHE A 180 -0.02 -2.97 -16.91
C PHE A 180 -0.84 -4.11 -17.53
N LEU A 181 -2.17 -4.08 -17.41
CA LEU A 181 -3.06 -5.06 -18.05
C LEU A 181 -2.86 -5.07 -19.56
N VAL A 182 -2.84 -3.89 -20.20
CA VAL A 182 -2.57 -3.76 -21.64
C VAL A 182 -1.21 -4.33 -22.01
N TYR A 183 -0.18 -4.07 -21.21
CA TYR A 183 1.15 -4.62 -21.42
C TYR A 183 1.16 -6.16 -21.37
N GLU A 184 0.53 -6.77 -20.37
CA GLU A 184 0.45 -8.23 -20.25
C GLU A 184 -0.39 -8.84 -21.39
N VAL A 185 -1.46 -8.19 -21.84
CA VAL A 185 -2.23 -8.62 -23.03
C VAL A 185 -1.36 -8.61 -24.29
N ILE A 186 -0.63 -7.52 -24.56
CA ILE A 186 0.26 -7.44 -25.73
C ILE A 186 1.33 -8.52 -25.67
N LYS A 187 1.92 -8.74 -24.50
CA LYS A 187 2.93 -9.77 -24.28
C LYS A 187 2.36 -11.17 -24.46
N PHE A 188 1.17 -11.44 -23.92
CA PHE A 188 0.47 -12.71 -24.06
C PHE A 188 0.17 -13.01 -25.54
N VAL A 189 -0.38 -12.04 -26.28
CA VAL A 189 -0.65 -12.18 -27.72
C VAL A 189 0.63 -12.46 -28.50
N ARG A 190 1.73 -11.76 -28.19
CA ARG A 190 3.03 -12.04 -28.82
C ARG A 190 3.53 -13.46 -28.53
N VAL A 191 3.44 -13.91 -27.28
CA VAL A 191 3.86 -15.27 -26.90
C VAL A 191 3.02 -16.34 -27.59
N VAL A 192 1.69 -16.15 -27.68
CA VAL A 192 0.80 -17.08 -28.39
C VAL A 192 1.09 -17.08 -29.89
N SER A 193 1.34 -15.92 -30.50
CA SER A 193 1.73 -15.82 -31.90
C SER A 193 3.06 -16.55 -32.16
N ASP A 194 4.07 -16.32 -31.33
CA ASP A 194 5.38 -16.97 -31.45
C ASP A 194 5.27 -18.49 -31.24
N TYR A 195 4.38 -18.94 -30.35
CA TYR A 195 4.08 -20.36 -30.16
C TYR A 195 3.41 -20.98 -31.40
N ASN A 196 2.42 -20.31 -31.98
CA ASN A 196 1.71 -20.79 -33.18
C ASN A 196 2.64 -20.83 -34.41
N VAL A 197 3.51 -19.83 -34.58
CA VAL A 197 4.51 -19.81 -35.66
C VAL A 197 5.50 -20.96 -35.51
N GLN A 198 6.04 -21.19 -34.30
CA GLN A 198 6.96 -22.29 -34.05
C GLN A 198 6.32 -23.67 -34.31
N LYS A 199 5.06 -23.85 -33.92
CA LYS A 199 4.31 -25.08 -34.21
C LYS A 199 4.14 -25.30 -35.72
N ALA A 200 3.74 -24.25 -36.45
CA ALA A 200 3.55 -24.35 -37.90
C ALA A 200 4.86 -24.60 -38.67
N VAL A 201 6.00 -24.10 -38.18
CA VAL A 201 7.32 -24.41 -38.74
C VAL A 201 7.70 -25.86 -38.44
N GLY A 202 7.51 -26.32 -37.20
CA GLY A 202 7.78 -27.70 -36.81
C GLY A 202 6.98 -28.74 -37.61
N ASP A 203 5.68 -28.49 -37.82
CA ASP A 203 4.81 -29.36 -38.63
C ASP A 203 5.29 -29.43 -40.09
N LYS A 204 5.72 -28.30 -40.67
CA LYS A 204 6.26 -28.26 -42.05
C LYS A 204 7.58 -29.02 -42.19
N ASP A 205 8.46 -28.92 -41.20
CA ASP A 205 9.75 -29.62 -41.23
C ASP A 205 9.56 -31.14 -41.10
N GLN A 206 8.61 -31.59 -40.27
CA GLN A 206 8.26 -33.02 -40.17
C GLN A 206 7.73 -33.57 -41.49
N ILE A 207 6.74 -32.90 -42.10
CA ILE A 207 6.16 -33.32 -43.40
C ILE A 207 7.24 -33.38 -44.49
N ARG A 208 8.16 -32.41 -44.51
CA ARG A 208 9.26 -32.38 -45.48
C ARG A 208 10.24 -33.54 -45.28
N GLN A 209 10.55 -33.90 -44.04
CA GLN A 209 11.43 -35.02 -43.74
C GLN A 209 10.80 -36.36 -44.13
N GLU A 210 9.50 -36.56 -43.85
CA GLU A 210 8.77 -37.76 -44.26
C GLU A 210 8.72 -37.91 -45.78
N ALA A 211 8.43 -36.83 -46.51
CA ALA A 211 8.41 -36.85 -47.98
C ALA A 211 9.79 -37.20 -48.58
N ILE A 212 10.88 -36.67 -48.01
CA ILE A 212 12.25 -36.99 -48.45
C ILE A 212 12.60 -38.46 -48.14
N ALA A 213 12.18 -38.98 -46.99
CA ALA A 213 12.42 -40.37 -46.61
C ALA A 213 11.65 -41.35 -47.53
N ALA A 214 10.39 -41.05 -47.83
CA ALA A 214 9.57 -41.83 -48.75
C ALA A 214 10.16 -41.85 -50.17
N ALA A 215 10.56 -40.67 -50.70
CA ALA A 215 11.18 -40.57 -52.03
C ALA A 215 12.51 -41.33 -52.12
N ARG A 216 13.32 -41.32 -51.04
CA ARG A 216 14.56 -42.13 -50.98
C ARG A 216 14.27 -43.62 -50.96
N ALA A 217 13.26 -44.06 -50.21
CA ALA A 217 12.87 -45.46 -50.16
C ALA A 217 12.35 -45.97 -51.52
N GLU A 218 11.58 -45.15 -52.24
CA GLU A 218 11.14 -45.47 -53.61
C GLU A 218 12.31 -45.55 -54.58
N LEU A 219 13.23 -44.57 -54.56
CA LEU A 219 14.45 -44.60 -55.39
C LEU A 219 15.34 -45.82 -55.09
N GLU A 220 15.49 -46.20 -53.83
CA GLU A 220 16.24 -47.42 -53.47
C GLU A 220 15.53 -48.70 -53.90
N ALA A 221 14.19 -48.75 -53.85
CA ALA A 221 13.40 -49.87 -54.34
C ALA A 221 13.48 -50.00 -55.87
N GLU A 222 13.36 -48.89 -56.60
CA GLU A 222 13.54 -48.85 -58.06
C GLU A 222 14.96 -49.25 -58.45
N ARG A 223 15.98 -48.76 -57.74
CA ARG A 223 17.37 -49.11 -58.02
C ARG A 223 17.64 -50.59 -57.78
N LYS A 224 17.10 -51.17 -56.70
CA LYS A 224 17.18 -52.62 -56.44
C LYS A 224 16.45 -53.43 -57.51
N ALA A 225 15.26 -53.00 -57.92
CA ALA A 225 14.51 -53.66 -59.00
C ALA A 225 15.24 -53.59 -60.36
N GLN A 226 15.88 -52.46 -60.68
CA GLN A 226 16.73 -52.34 -61.87
C GLN A 226 18.00 -53.19 -61.78
N GLU A 227 18.65 -53.23 -60.62
CA GLU A 227 19.83 -54.08 -60.39
C GLU A 227 19.49 -55.58 -60.48
N GLU A 228 18.31 -56.00 -60.02
CA GLU A 228 17.81 -57.36 -60.15
C GLU A 228 17.43 -57.70 -61.59
N ALA A 229 16.77 -56.79 -62.30
CA ALA A 229 16.43 -56.95 -63.72
C ALA A 229 17.69 -57.07 -64.60
N ASN A 230 18.75 -56.27 -64.33
CA ASN A 230 20.01 -56.35 -65.05
C ASN A 230 20.86 -57.59 -64.73
N LYS A 231 20.58 -58.32 -63.64
CA LYS A 231 21.25 -59.58 -63.31
C LYS A 231 20.61 -60.80 -63.99
N GLN A 232 19.43 -60.65 -64.57
CA GLN A 232 18.67 -61.74 -65.23
C GLN A 232 18.81 -61.73 -66.76
N VAL A 233 19.60 -60.81 -67.31
CA VAL A 233 20.00 -60.72 -68.74
C VAL A 233 21.45 -61.18 -68.88
#